data_AF-A0A7V3RM68-F1
#
_entry.id   AF-A0A7V3RM68-F1
#
_cell.length_a   1.000
_cell.length_b   1.000
_cell.length_c   1.000
_cell.angle_alpha   90.00
_cell.angle_beta   90.00
_cell.angle_gamma   90.00
#
_symmetry.space_group_name_H-M   'P 1'
#
loop_
_entity.id
_entity.type
_entity.pdbx_description
1 polymer ?
#
loop_
_entity_poly.entity_id
_entity_poly.type
_entity_poly.pdbx_seq_one_letter_code
_entity_poly.pdbx_strand_id
1 'polypeptide(L)'
;MLIDLRKCIGCQACTAACKFENNIPTGVFRTWVPDVELGTFPDTKRAFLPRLCNHCERPTCIEVCPAGATWQRKDGIVEIDYDLCWGCGACVNACPYDARFINPITKTADKCTFCSQRVDQGLLPACVETCVGGARQFGNLNDPKDPMTKQVLSEVVQQLKPGTGNEPRVFYIGLTTELQNNPPGIPTLWSVELEDMDRNDHDWDIATDKGADHV
;
A
#
# COMPACT_ATOMS: atom_id res chain seq x y z
N MET A 1 8.72 -3.04 8.60
CA MET A 1 8.88 -1.98 7.58
C MET A 1 8.58 -0.64 8.21
N LEU A 2 9.25 0.44 7.80
CA LEU A 2 9.04 1.81 8.26
C LEU A 2 8.65 2.71 7.09
N ILE A 3 7.67 3.59 7.27
CA ILE A 3 7.22 4.57 6.29
C ILE A 3 7.28 5.97 6.91
N ASP A 4 8.15 6.83 6.39
CA ASP A 4 8.24 8.23 6.80
C ASP A 4 7.29 9.09 5.94
N LEU A 5 6.14 9.48 6.50
CA LEU A 5 5.14 10.28 5.79
C LEU A 5 5.64 11.69 5.48
N ARG A 6 6.64 12.20 6.22
CA ARG A 6 7.27 13.51 5.96
C ARG A 6 8.00 13.53 4.62
N LYS A 7 8.36 12.36 4.09
CA LYS A 7 9.11 12.18 2.84
C LYS A 7 8.25 11.65 1.68
N CYS A 8 7.02 11.24 1.95
CA CYS A 8 6.16 10.70 0.90
C CYS A 8 5.52 11.84 0.10
N ILE A 9 5.77 11.87 -1.21
CA ILE A 9 5.22 12.88 -2.13
C ILE A 9 4.08 12.34 -3.00
N GLY A 10 3.55 11.14 -2.70
CA GLY A 10 2.42 10.58 -3.45
C GLY A 10 2.70 10.17 -4.90
N CYS A 11 3.96 10.01 -5.31
CA CYS A 11 4.34 9.79 -6.73
C CYS A 11 3.96 8.43 -7.33
N GLN A 12 3.39 7.50 -6.54
CA GLN A 12 2.97 6.15 -6.96
C GLN A 12 4.07 5.24 -7.54
N ALA A 13 5.36 5.61 -7.51
CA ALA A 13 6.44 4.75 -7.98
C ALA A 13 6.42 3.36 -7.29
N CYS A 14 6.20 3.35 -5.98
CA CYS A 14 6.05 2.13 -5.19
C CYS A 14 4.86 1.25 -5.61
N THR A 15 3.75 1.85 -6.03
CA THR A 15 2.56 1.16 -6.55
C THR A 15 2.86 0.51 -7.89
N ALA A 16 3.45 1.26 -8.81
CA ALA A 16 3.85 0.77 -10.13
C ALA A 16 4.88 -0.36 -10.03
N ALA A 17 5.97 -0.17 -9.29
CA ALA A 17 7.01 -1.18 -9.13
C ALA A 17 6.45 -2.48 -8.51
N CYS A 18 5.56 -2.37 -7.52
CA CYS A 18 4.94 -3.56 -6.93
C CYS A 18 4.07 -4.32 -7.94
N LYS A 19 3.34 -3.61 -8.81
CA LYS A 19 2.57 -4.21 -9.90
C LYS A 19 3.44 -4.99 -10.88
N PHE A 20 4.53 -4.37 -11.36
CA PHE A 20 5.45 -5.02 -12.29
C PHE A 20 6.18 -6.20 -11.66
N GLU A 21 6.75 -6.02 -10.47
CA GLU A 21 7.53 -7.05 -9.78
C GLU A 21 6.72 -8.32 -9.48
N ASN A 22 5.43 -8.15 -9.15
CA ASN A 22 4.58 -9.24 -8.66
C ASN A 22 3.49 -9.65 -9.66
N ASN A 23 3.53 -9.17 -10.91
CA ASN A 23 2.54 -9.45 -11.95
C ASN A 23 1.09 -9.24 -11.48
N ILE A 24 0.82 -8.15 -10.78
CA ILE A 24 -0.49 -7.90 -10.14
C ILE A 24 -1.52 -7.48 -11.21
N PRO A 25 -2.66 -8.18 -11.38
CA PRO A 25 -3.68 -7.86 -12.38
C PRO A 25 -4.23 -6.44 -12.26
N THR A 26 -4.71 -5.86 -13.36
CA THR A 26 -5.36 -4.54 -13.37
C THR A 26 -6.54 -4.47 -12.38
N GLY A 27 -6.80 -3.28 -11.84
CA GLY A 27 -7.90 -3.02 -10.88
C GLY A 27 -7.63 -3.41 -9.42
N VAL A 28 -6.59 -4.20 -9.11
CA VAL A 28 -6.26 -4.62 -7.73
C VAL A 28 -4.81 -4.29 -7.35
N PHE A 29 -4.53 -4.03 -6.07
CA PHE A 29 -3.21 -3.53 -5.64
C PHE A 29 -2.74 -4.20 -4.35
N ARG A 30 -1.46 -4.61 -4.32
CA ARG A 30 -0.79 -5.05 -3.07
C ARG A 30 -0.29 -3.86 -2.23
N THR A 31 -0.06 -2.71 -2.86
CA THR A 31 0.24 -1.43 -2.21
C THR A 31 -0.27 -0.29 -3.07
N TRP A 32 -0.76 0.78 -2.46
CA TRP A 32 -1.20 2.00 -3.13
C TRP A 32 -0.99 3.21 -2.20
N VAL A 33 -1.01 4.43 -2.74
CA VAL A 33 -0.80 5.66 -1.96
C VAL A 33 -1.99 6.60 -2.16
N PRO A 34 -3.08 6.45 -1.41
CA PRO A 34 -4.19 7.37 -1.48
C PRO A 34 -3.76 8.78 -1.06
N ASP A 35 -4.33 9.74 -1.77
CA ASP A 35 -4.34 11.13 -1.41
C ASP A 35 -5.50 11.41 -0.46
N VAL A 36 -5.20 12.08 0.66
CA VAL A 36 -6.15 12.35 1.74
C VAL A 36 -6.15 13.85 2.01
N GLU A 37 -7.29 14.47 1.80
CA GLU A 37 -7.53 15.84 2.25
C GLU A 37 -8.01 15.83 3.70
N LEU A 38 -7.37 16.65 4.52
CA LEU A 38 -7.63 16.78 5.95
C LEU A 38 -8.01 18.22 6.27
N GLY A 39 -8.87 18.38 7.27
CA GLY A 39 -9.32 19.69 7.75
C GLY A 39 -10.40 20.30 6.87
N THR A 40 -10.66 21.58 7.09
CA THR A 40 -11.68 22.38 6.40
C THR A 40 -11.10 23.76 6.12
N PHE A 41 -11.52 24.40 5.03
CA PHE A 41 -11.05 25.75 4.69
C PHE A 41 -11.20 26.72 5.87
N PRO A 42 -10.18 27.57 6.18
CA PRO A 42 -8.92 27.76 5.46
C PRO A 42 -7.79 26.79 5.84
N ASP A 43 -7.98 25.94 6.85
CA ASP A 43 -6.98 25.03 7.41
C ASP A 43 -7.04 23.64 6.76
N THR A 44 -6.87 23.58 5.44
CA THR A 44 -6.80 22.31 4.70
C THR A 44 -5.36 21.81 4.57
N LYS A 45 -5.19 20.49 4.62
CA LYS A 45 -3.91 19.82 4.41
C LYS A 45 -4.09 18.64 3.48
N ARG A 46 -3.08 18.39 2.65
CA ARG A 46 -2.99 17.20 1.82
C ARG A 46 -2.00 16.23 2.45
N ALA A 47 -2.36 14.96 2.56
CA ALA A 47 -1.52 13.92 3.11
C ALA A 47 -1.51 12.69 2.19
N PHE A 48 -0.34 12.07 2.06
CA PHE A 48 -0.18 10.84 1.31
C PHE A 48 0.03 9.69 2.28
N LEU A 49 -0.84 8.68 2.24
CA LEU A 49 -0.79 7.55 3.18
C LEU A 49 -0.49 6.25 2.44
N PRO A 50 0.76 5.83 2.25
CA PRO A 50 1.07 4.55 1.64
C PRO A 50 0.47 3.37 2.43
N ARG A 51 -0.36 2.57 1.76
CA ARG A 51 -1.07 1.40 2.30
C ARG A 51 -0.58 0.12 1.65
N LEU A 52 -0.57 -0.95 2.45
CA LEU A 52 -0.19 -2.31 2.08
C LEU A 52 -0.53 -3.27 3.24
N CYS A 53 -0.24 -4.56 3.07
CA CYS A 53 -0.33 -5.51 4.19
C CYS A 53 0.61 -5.10 5.32
N ASN A 54 0.08 -5.06 6.54
CA ASN A 54 0.84 -4.70 7.72
C ASN A 54 1.74 -5.83 8.25
N HIS A 55 1.61 -7.05 7.71
CA HIS A 55 2.28 -8.26 8.21
C HIS A 55 2.22 -8.34 9.76
N CYS A 56 1.00 -8.18 10.26
CA CYS A 56 0.63 -8.13 11.67
C CYS A 56 1.27 -9.26 12.49
N GLU A 57 1.67 -8.97 13.73
CA GLU A 57 2.13 -9.98 14.69
C GLU A 57 1.01 -10.93 15.12
N ARG A 58 -0.20 -10.39 15.31
CA ARG A 58 -1.40 -11.15 15.65
C ARG A 58 -2.46 -11.02 14.54
N PRO A 59 -2.23 -11.65 13.37
CA PRO A 59 -3.04 -11.44 12.19
C PRO A 59 -4.41 -12.14 12.27
N THR A 60 -5.50 -11.37 12.42
CA THR A 60 -6.88 -11.90 12.38
C THR A 60 -7.18 -12.67 11.09
N CYS A 61 -6.54 -12.27 9.99
CA CYS A 61 -6.70 -12.92 8.70
C CYS A 61 -6.23 -14.40 8.66
N ILE A 62 -5.36 -14.83 9.58
CA ILE A 62 -4.97 -16.25 9.75
C ILE A 62 -6.07 -17.01 10.49
N GLU A 63 -6.55 -16.46 11.60
CA GLU A 63 -7.55 -17.10 12.47
C GLU A 63 -8.84 -17.46 11.72
N VAL A 64 -9.24 -16.63 10.76
CA VAL A 64 -10.50 -16.83 10.00
C VAL A 64 -10.36 -17.73 8.77
N CYS A 65 -9.16 -18.23 8.44
CA CYS A 65 -8.95 -18.98 7.20
C CYS A 65 -9.36 -20.45 7.36
N PRO A 66 -10.50 -20.90 6.79
CA PRO A 66 -10.96 -22.28 6.99
C PRO A 66 -10.07 -23.32 6.31
N ALA A 67 -9.34 -22.92 5.26
CA ALA A 67 -8.43 -23.79 4.51
C ALA A 67 -7.04 -23.92 5.16
N GLY A 68 -6.71 -23.09 6.16
CA GLY A 68 -5.34 -22.98 6.67
C GLY A 68 -4.34 -22.42 5.66
N ALA A 69 -4.82 -21.80 4.57
CA ALA A 69 -4.00 -21.35 3.46
C ALA A 69 -3.13 -20.12 3.80
N THR A 70 -3.56 -19.26 4.74
CA THR A 70 -2.75 -18.11 5.15
C THR A 70 -2.07 -18.39 6.48
N TRP A 71 -0.76 -18.14 6.54
CA TRP A 71 0.11 -18.53 7.65
C TRP A 71 1.20 -17.47 7.86
N GLN A 72 1.89 -17.51 8.99
CA GLN A 72 2.98 -16.57 9.31
C GLN A 72 4.33 -17.30 9.31
N ARG A 73 5.28 -16.78 8.54
CA ARG A 73 6.67 -17.24 8.55
C ARG A 73 7.35 -16.93 9.89
N LYS A 74 8.45 -17.63 10.18
CA LYS A 74 9.26 -17.41 11.40
C LYS A 74 9.85 -16.01 11.48
N ASP A 75 10.03 -15.33 10.36
CA ASP A 75 10.51 -13.95 10.24
C ASP A 75 9.37 -12.90 10.35
N GLY A 76 8.14 -13.33 10.58
CA GLY A 76 6.96 -12.47 10.74
C GLY A 76 6.21 -12.17 9.44
N ILE A 77 6.71 -12.59 8.27
CA ILE A 77 6.00 -12.38 7.00
C ILE A 77 4.76 -13.28 6.96
N VAL A 78 3.57 -12.66 7.01
CA VAL A 78 2.30 -13.33 6.69
C VAL A 78 2.26 -13.69 5.20
N GLU A 79 2.00 -14.94 4.85
CA GLU A 79 1.93 -15.49 3.48
C GLU A 79 0.60 -16.17 3.16
N ILE A 80 0.42 -16.52 1.89
CA ILE A 80 -0.70 -17.34 1.41
C ILE A 80 -0.11 -18.51 0.60
N ASP A 81 -0.47 -19.72 0.98
CA ASP A 81 -0.36 -20.90 0.14
C ASP A 81 -1.49 -20.87 -0.90
N TYR A 82 -1.11 -20.62 -2.15
CA TYR A 82 -2.05 -20.46 -3.25
C TYR A 82 -2.67 -21.79 -3.70
N ASP A 83 -2.03 -22.93 -3.43
CA ASP A 83 -2.55 -24.25 -3.79
C ASP A 83 -3.66 -24.69 -2.83
N LEU A 84 -3.59 -24.25 -1.57
CA LEU A 84 -4.64 -24.49 -0.56
C LEU A 84 -5.79 -23.47 -0.63
N CYS A 85 -5.56 -22.29 -1.20
CA CYS A 85 -6.53 -21.20 -1.18
C CYS A 85 -7.62 -21.39 -2.25
N TRP A 86 -8.86 -21.70 -1.86
CA TRP A 86 -10.00 -21.74 -2.80
C TRP A 86 -10.77 -20.42 -2.94
N GLY A 87 -10.28 -19.31 -2.38
CA GLY A 87 -10.83 -17.98 -2.64
C GLY A 87 -12.11 -17.58 -1.88
N CYS A 88 -12.40 -18.15 -0.70
CA CYS A 88 -13.64 -17.83 0.04
C CYS A 88 -13.80 -16.38 0.54
N GLY A 89 -12.73 -15.58 0.56
CA GLY A 89 -12.78 -14.17 0.96
C GLY A 89 -12.88 -13.90 2.47
N ALA A 90 -12.94 -14.92 3.33
CA ALA A 90 -13.00 -14.70 4.80
C ALA A 90 -11.85 -13.83 5.31
N CYS A 91 -10.62 -14.10 4.85
CA CYS A 91 -9.44 -13.31 5.21
C CYS A 91 -9.44 -11.88 4.62
N VAL A 92 -10.15 -11.65 3.51
CA VAL A 92 -10.33 -10.31 2.90
C VAL A 92 -11.20 -9.48 3.83
N ASN A 93 -12.37 -10.00 4.21
CA ASN A 93 -13.32 -9.32 5.10
C ASN A 93 -12.77 -9.09 6.51
N ALA A 94 -11.96 -10.01 7.02
CA ALA A 94 -11.39 -9.89 8.37
C ALA A 94 -10.20 -8.93 8.47
N CYS A 95 -9.62 -8.49 7.35
CA CYS A 95 -8.47 -7.60 7.36
C CYS A 95 -8.93 -6.16 7.63
N PRO A 96 -8.55 -5.52 8.76
CA PRO A 96 -9.06 -4.19 9.10
C PRO A 96 -8.41 -3.07 8.26
N TYR A 97 -7.51 -3.41 7.33
CA TYR A 97 -6.69 -2.46 6.57
C TYR A 97 -7.00 -2.45 5.07
N ASP A 98 -7.98 -3.25 4.63
CA ASP A 98 -8.32 -3.45 3.22
C ASP A 98 -7.12 -3.91 2.38
N ALA A 99 -6.18 -4.62 3.02
CA ALA A 99 -4.88 -4.96 2.44
C ALA A 99 -4.88 -6.31 1.70
N ARG A 100 -6.05 -6.91 1.51
CA ARG A 100 -6.28 -8.20 0.85
C ARG A 100 -7.37 -8.02 -0.20
N PHE A 101 -7.29 -8.78 -1.28
CA PHE A 101 -8.32 -8.84 -2.33
C PHE A 101 -8.41 -10.26 -2.89
N ILE A 102 -9.47 -10.57 -3.64
CA ILE A 102 -9.52 -11.80 -4.45
C ILE A 102 -8.89 -11.49 -5.80
N ASN A 103 -7.84 -12.22 -6.15
CA ASN A 103 -7.17 -12.06 -7.43
C ASN A 103 -8.14 -12.44 -8.56
N PRO A 104 -8.41 -11.53 -9.52
CA PRO A 104 -9.43 -11.77 -10.55
C PRO A 104 -9.04 -12.88 -11.53
N ILE A 105 -7.76 -13.23 -11.64
CA ILE A 105 -7.25 -14.27 -12.53
C ILE A 105 -7.20 -15.61 -11.81
N THR A 106 -6.44 -15.69 -10.70
CA THR A 106 -6.22 -16.97 -10.00
C THR A 106 -7.39 -17.39 -9.10
N LYS A 107 -8.34 -16.47 -8.83
CA LYS A 107 -9.48 -16.66 -7.92
C LYS A 107 -9.09 -16.99 -6.47
N THR A 108 -7.82 -16.79 -6.12
CA THR A 108 -7.32 -16.95 -4.75
C THR A 108 -7.25 -15.60 -4.04
N ALA A 109 -7.12 -15.60 -2.71
CA ALA A 109 -6.84 -14.37 -1.97
C ALA A 109 -5.40 -13.91 -2.24
N ASP A 110 -5.18 -12.60 -2.31
CA ASP A 110 -3.89 -11.99 -2.63
C ASP A 110 -3.66 -10.72 -1.78
N LYS A 111 -2.40 -10.38 -1.55
CA LYS A 111 -1.92 -9.27 -0.69
C LYS A 111 -0.43 -9.04 -0.87
N CYS A 112 0.09 -7.96 -0.29
CA CYS A 112 1.53 -7.78 -0.17
C CYS A 112 2.19 -8.98 0.55
N THR A 113 3.36 -9.37 0.05
CA THR A 113 4.19 -10.48 0.56
C THR A 113 5.51 -9.96 1.15
N PHE A 114 5.64 -8.64 1.36
CA PHE A 114 6.92 -7.96 1.57
C PHE A 114 7.99 -8.33 0.52
N CYS A 115 7.57 -8.73 -0.68
CA CYS A 115 8.45 -9.26 -1.71
C CYS A 115 9.35 -10.37 -1.15
N SER A 116 8.78 -11.34 -0.41
CA SER A 116 9.50 -12.48 0.16
C SER A 116 10.46 -13.13 -0.84
N GLN A 117 10.05 -13.27 -2.10
CA GLN A 117 10.90 -13.79 -3.18
C GLN A 117 12.20 -12.99 -3.41
N ARG A 118 12.20 -11.68 -3.14
CA ARG A 118 13.39 -10.80 -3.19
C ARG A 118 14.16 -10.84 -1.88
N VAL A 119 13.45 -10.76 -0.75
CA VAL A 119 14.04 -10.76 0.60
C VAL A 119 14.83 -12.04 0.86
N ASP A 120 14.31 -13.18 0.41
CA ASP A 120 14.98 -14.49 0.51
C ASP A 120 16.32 -14.53 -0.27
N GLN A 121 16.52 -13.61 -1.22
CA GLN A 121 17.75 -13.42 -1.98
C GLN A 121 18.63 -12.27 -1.45
N GLY A 122 18.28 -11.69 -0.30
CA GLY A 122 18.99 -10.54 0.29
C GLY A 122 18.72 -9.21 -0.41
N LEU A 123 17.70 -9.14 -1.28
CA LEU A 123 17.30 -7.92 -1.97
C LEU A 123 16.22 -7.16 -1.18
N LEU A 124 16.13 -5.85 -1.42
CA LEU A 124 15.05 -5.03 -0.86
C LEU A 124 13.73 -5.28 -1.60
N PRO A 125 12.57 -5.07 -0.95
CA PRO A 125 11.29 -5.05 -1.63
C PRO A 125 11.25 -4.00 -2.74
N ALA A 126 10.63 -4.30 -3.88
CA ALA A 126 10.65 -3.39 -5.04
C ALA A 126 10.07 -2.00 -4.74
N CYS A 127 9.06 -1.94 -3.85
CA CYS A 127 8.45 -0.67 -3.43
C CYS A 127 9.38 0.21 -2.57
N VAL A 128 10.39 -0.39 -1.93
CA VAL A 128 11.43 0.30 -1.14
C VAL A 128 12.53 0.77 -2.07
N GLU A 129 13.02 -0.11 -2.94
CA GLU A 129 14.09 0.19 -3.89
C GLU A 129 13.74 1.34 -4.86
N THR A 130 12.49 1.42 -5.32
CA THR A 130 12.02 2.49 -6.23
C THR A 130 11.69 3.81 -5.52
N CYS A 131 11.70 3.86 -4.19
CA CYS A 131 11.12 4.99 -3.45
C CYS A 131 11.98 6.25 -3.57
N VAL A 132 11.61 7.14 -4.49
CA VAL A 132 12.35 8.39 -4.79
C VAL A 132 12.58 9.30 -3.58
N GLY A 133 11.60 9.36 -2.66
CA GLY A 133 11.72 10.18 -1.45
C GLY A 133 12.45 9.49 -0.29
N GLY A 134 12.83 8.21 -0.44
CA GLY A 134 13.36 7.41 0.68
C GLY A 134 12.35 7.28 1.84
N ALA A 135 11.06 7.36 1.53
CA ALA A 135 9.98 7.30 2.53
C ALA A 135 9.81 5.88 3.08
N ARG A 136 9.99 4.85 2.25
CA ARG A 136 9.83 3.45 2.65
C ARG A 136 11.19 2.85 2.99
N GLN A 137 11.27 2.14 4.11
CA GLN A 137 12.47 1.44 4.58
C GLN A 137 12.10 0.04 5.06
N PHE A 138 12.97 -0.92 4.80
CA PHE A 138 12.77 -2.33 5.14
C PHE A 138 14.01 -2.87 5.85
N GLY A 139 13.80 -3.73 6.83
CA GLY A 139 14.88 -4.19 7.71
C GLY A 139 14.37 -5.17 8.77
N ASN A 140 15.30 -5.68 9.56
CA ASN A 140 15.05 -6.70 10.58
C ASN A 140 14.87 -6.06 11.97
N LEU A 141 13.63 -6.07 12.48
CA LEU A 141 13.29 -5.54 13.81
C LEU A 141 14.00 -6.27 14.96
N ASN A 142 14.44 -7.51 14.75
CA ASN A 142 15.18 -8.28 15.74
C ASN A 142 16.67 -7.91 15.81
N ASP A 143 17.19 -7.14 14.84
CA ASP A 143 18.55 -6.62 14.85
C ASP A 143 18.56 -5.14 15.24
N PRO A 144 18.97 -4.77 16.46
CA PRO A 144 19.08 -3.37 16.88
C PRO A 144 20.11 -2.55 16.08
N LYS A 145 21.00 -3.22 15.32
CA LYS A 145 22.00 -2.54 14.48
C LYS A 145 21.45 -2.17 13.11
N ASP A 146 20.36 -2.79 12.68
CA ASP A 146 19.68 -2.53 11.42
C ASP A 146 19.28 -1.04 11.33
N PRO A 147 19.58 -0.33 10.22
CA PRO A 147 19.30 1.10 10.10
C PRO A 147 17.82 1.46 10.30
N MET A 148 16.90 0.64 9.78
CA MET A 148 15.47 0.84 9.92
C MET A 148 15.05 0.62 11.37
N THR A 149 15.58 -0.42 12.03
CA THR A 149 15.31 -0.70 13.45
C THR A 149 15.81 0.41 14.36
N LYS A 150 17.02 0.94 14.12
CA LYS A 150 17.52 2.12 14.85
C LYS A 150 16.55 3.29 14.75
N GLN A 151 16.03 3.55 13.55
CA GLN A 151 15.11 4.65 13.35
C GLN A 151 13.77 4.42 14.05
N VAL A 152 13.22 3.20 14.01
CA VAL A 152 12.03 2.82 14.76
C VAL A 152 12.20 3.03 16.27
N LEU A 153 13.39 2.74 16.80
CA LEU A 153 13.70 2.91 18.23
C LEU A 153 13.97 4.36 18.64
N SER A 154 14.41 5.22 17.72
CA SER A 154 14.78 6.61 18.01
C SER A 154 13.69 7.65 17.70
N GLU A 155 12.73 7.33 16.85
CA GLU A 155 11.68 8.25 16.39
C GLU A 155 10.33 7.95 17.05
N VAL A 156 9.44 8.95 17.02
CA VAL A 156 8.03 8.72 17.37
C VAL A 156 7.34 8.05 16.20
N VAL A 157 7.11 6.74 16.33
CA VAL A 157 6.41 5.92 15.35
C VAL A 157 5.01 5.55 15.81
N GLN A 158 4.11 5.38 14.85
CA GLN A 158 2.75 4.89 15.07
C GLN A 158 2.40 3.78 14.08
N GLN A 159 1.32 3.06 14.36
CA GLN A 159 0.76 2.02 13.50
C GLN A 159 -0.67 2.39 13.11
N LEU A 160 -1.16 1.84 12.01
CA LEU A 160 -2.56 1.98 11.61
C LEU A 160 -3.47 1.15 12.52
N LYS A 161 -4.62 1.73 12.90
CA LYS A 161 -5.67 1.09 13.71
C LYS A 161 -5.10 0.26 14.90
N PRO A 162 -4.33 0.87 15.81
CA PRO A 162 -3.68 0.15 16.92
C PRO A 162 -4.70 -0.56 17.84
N GLY A 163 -5.92 -0.03 17.97
CA GLY A 163 -6.99 -0.63 18.77
C GLY A 163 -7.54 -1.96 18.26
N THR A 164 -7.12 -2.45 17.08
CA THR A 164 -7.59 -3.73 16.52
C THR A 164 -6.95 -4.96 17.17
N GLY A 165 -5.89 -4.79 17.98
CA GLY A 165 -5.15 -5.91 18.59
C GLY A 165 -4.29 -6.71 17.61
N ASN A 166 -4.25 -6.35 16.32
CA ASN A 166 -3.48 -7.07 15.30
C ASN A 166 -1.96 -6.86 15.41
N GLU A 167 -1.50 -5.80 16.10
CA GLU A 167 -0.08 -5.46 16.23
C GLU A 167 0.66 -5.37 14.87
N PRO A 168 0.37 -4.35 14.03
CA PRO A 168 1.04 -4.15 12.73
C PRO A 168 2.57 -4.18 12.76
N ARG A 169 3.24 -4.78 11.77
CA ARG A 169 4.71 -4.69 11.61
C ARG A 169 5.15 -3.65 10.56
N VAL A 170 4.24 -2.73 10.24
CA VAL A 170 4.52 -1.51 9.48
C VAL A 170 4.34 -0.32 10.40
N PHE A 171 5.40 0.47 10.52
CA PHE A 171 5.46 1.65 11.37
C PHE A 171 5.47 2.91 10.50
N TYR A 172 4.89 3.98 11.01
CA TYR A 172 4.80 5.26 10.34
C TYR A 172 5.40 6.38 11.18
N ILE A 173 6.23 7.23 10.57
CA ILE A 173 6.65 8.52 11.15
C ILE A 173 5.74 9.61 10.56
N GLY A 174 5.26 10.52 11.42
CA GLY A 174 4.37 11.61 11.01
C GLY A 174 2.94 11.17 10.72
N LEU A 175 2.52 9.99 11.18
CA LEU A 175 1.12 9.59 11.16
C LEU A 175 0.36 10.44 12.18
N THR A 176 -0.70 11.11 11.73
CA THR A 176 -1.58 11.89 12.60
C THR A 176 -2.78 11.06 13.02
N THR A 177 -3.51 11.49 14.06
CA THR A 177 -4.71 10.80 14.55
C THR A 177 -5.77 10.66 13.46
N GLU A 178 -5.90 11.66 12.58
CA GLU A 178 -6.84 11.67 11.45
C GLU A 178 -6.51 10.59 10.41
N LEU A 179 -5.22 10.29 10.22
CA LEU A 179 -4.74 9.26 9.28
C LEU A 179 -4.71 7.86 9.90
N GLN A 180 -4.60 7.77 11.24
CA GLN A 180 -4.42 6.50 11.96
C GLN A 180 -5.58 5.52 11.77
N ASN A 181 -6.79 6.02 11.51
CA ASN A 181 -7.98 5.23 11.25
C ASN A 181 -8.14 4.74 9.80
N ASN A 182 -7.13 4.94 8.95
CA ASN A 182 -7.14 4.53 7.55
C ASN A 182 -8.34 5.15 6.77
N PRO A 183 -8.47 6.49 6.74
CA PRO A 183 -9.61 7.16 6.10
C PRO A 183 -9.73 6.78 4.61
N PRO A 184 -10.89 6.94 3.95
CA PRO A 184 -10.92 6.83 2.50
C PRO A 184 -9.97 7.88 1.87
N GLY A 185 -9.48 7.59 0.67
CA GLY A 185 -8.67 8.53 -0.08
C GLY A 185 -8.64 8.15 -1.56
N ILE A 186 -8.33 9.12 -2.41
CA ILE A 186 -8.40 8.95 -3.86
C ILE A 186 -7.06 8.37 -4.35
N PRO A 187 -7.04 7.24 -5.06
CA PRO A 187 -5.82 6.76 -5.68
C PRO A 187 -5.44 7.73 -6.82
N THR A 188 -4.30 8.40 -6.72
CA THR A 188 -3.87 9.38 -7.75
C THR A 188 -3.51 8.74 -9.10
N LEU A 189 -3.36 7.42 -9.14
CA LEU A 189 -3.20 6.65 -10.37
C LEU A 189 -4.40 5.70 -10.49
N TRP A 190 -5.00 5.64 -11.69
CA TRP A 190 -6.08 4.72 -12.06
C TRP A 190 -7.47 5.01 -11.46
N SER A 191 -7.70 6.19 -10.86
CA SER A 191 -9.04 6.66 -10.50
C SER A 191 -9.88 7.11 -11.70
N VAL A 192 -9.62 6.56 -12.90
CA VAL A 192 -10.64 6.59 -13.94
C VAL A 192 -11.77 5.72 -13.41
N GLU A 193 -12.79 6.37 -12.87
CA GLU A 193 -14.14 5.84 -12.98
C GLU A 193 -14.29 5.44 -14.44
N LEU A 194 -14.21 4.14 -14.73
CA LEU A 194 -14.39 3.62 -16.08
C LEU A 194 -15.76 4.04 -16.65
N GLU A 195 -16.67 4.46 -15.79
CA GLU A 195 -17.98 5.03 -16.12
C GLU A 195 -17.89 6.44 -16.73
N ASP A 196 -16.82 7.22 -16.47
CA ASP A 196 -16.66 8.58 -17.00
C ASP A 196 -15.85 8.63 -18.32
N MET A 197 -15.24 7.53 -18.74
CA MET A 197 -14.60 7.43 -20.06
C MET A 197 -15.60 7.18 -21.21
N ASP A 198 -16.84 6.78 -20.89
CA ASP A 198 -17.92 6.56 -21.87
C ASP A 198 -18.84 7.80 -22.02
N ARG A 199 -18.52 8.94 -21.39
CA ARG A 199 -19.20 10.20 -21.71
C ARG A 199 -18.61 10.76 -23.00
N ASN A 200 -19.36 10.59 -24.07
CA ASN A 200 -19.26 11.31 -25.34
C ASN A 200 -18.86 12.78 -25.17
N ASP A 201 -17.57 13.10 -25.19
CA ASP A 201 -17.09 14.44 -25.51
C ASP A 201 -15.99 14.34 -26.56
N HIS A 202 -16.45 14.34 -27.81
CA HIS A 202 -15.72 14.78 -28.98
C HIS A 202 -15.32 16.26 -28.86
N ASP A 203 -14.51 16.62 -27.88
CA ASP A 203 -14.10 18.03 -27.72
C ASP A 203 -12.66 18.17 -27.16
N TRP A 204 -11.74 17.42 -27.77
CA TRP A 204 -10.29 17.66 -27.61
C TRP A 204 -9.71 18.35 -28.85
N ASP A 205 -10.40 19.39 -29.35
CA ASP A 205 -9.78 20.32 -30.29
C ASP A 205 -8.69 21.10 -29.54
N ILE A 206 -7.46 20.60 -29.68
CA ILE A 206 -6.24 21.34 -29.41
C ILE A 206 -6.31 22.57 -30.30
N ALA A 207 -6.63 23.73 -29.71
CA ALA A 207 -6.56 25.01 -30.38
C ALA A 207 -5.12 25.23 -30.89
N THR A 208 -4.89 24.89 -32.16
CA THR A 208 -3.67 25.27 -32.86
C THR A 208 -3.75 26.77 -33.04
N ASP A 209 -2.95 27.49 -32.26
CA ASP A 209 -2.66 28.90 -32.43
C ASP A 209 -2.06 29.10 -33.84
N LYS A 210 -2.92 29.41 -34.80
CA LYS A 210 -2.53 29.78 -36.17
C LYS A 210 -2.52 31.30 -36.25
N GLY A 211 -1.31 31.84 -36.26
CA GLY A 211 -0.97 33.01 -37.06
C GLY A 211 -1.41 34.35 -36.52
N ALA A 212 -0.51 35.00 -35.77
CA ALA A 212 -0.41 36.44 -35.78
C ALA A 212 -0.05 36.90 -37.20
N ASP A 213 -1.04 37.38 -37.95
CA ASP A 213 -0.79 38.14 -39.18
C ASP A 213 -0.39 39.57 -38.80
N HIS A 214 0.90 39.84 -38.96
CA HIS A 214 1.43 41.18 -39.14
C HIS A 214 1.14 41.65 -40.59
N VAL A 215 0.71 42.91 -40.67
CA VAL A 215 0.57 43.79 -41.86
C VAL A 215 -0.78 43.75 -42.58
#